data_AF-R5DKC4-F1
#
_entry.id   AF-R5DKC4-F1
#
_cell.length_a   1.000
_cell.length_b   1.000
_cell.length_c   1.000
_cell.angle_alpha   90.00
_cell.angle_beta   90.00
_cell.angle_gamma   90.00
#
_symmetry.space_group_name_H-M   'P 1'
#
loop_
_entity.id
_entity.type
_entity.pdbx_description
1 polymer ?
#
loop_
_entity_poly.entity_id
_entity_poly.type
_entity_poly.pdbx_seq_one_letter_code
_entity_poly.pdbx_strand_id
1 'polypeptide(L)'
;MSEYLSKEEIKQWRSSLEKITLEEFAARLGKKIEEAKPTNDLIDIVLKGKPVVSTEPEWKQNHAERISAIAERAYEREREIAPTPFAIHKIHEEETPAKPENTVKPKTEKKATTAKKSTVKKEVEAPKTQNLREEVRVVFKKALTDREQRVFDHFVQNKGKIVYAKDLAALLELPRDYVYKYIKNLRAKIEGENLQNADKGGFILN
;
A
#
# COMPACT_ATOMS: atom_id res chain seq x y z
N MET A 1 -15.49 0.29 -35.29
CA MET A 1 -15.55 1.46 -34.39
C MET A 1 -15.75 0.94 -32.98
N SER A 2 -15.05 1.49 -31.98
CA SER A 2 -15.20 1.02 -30.60
C SER A 2 -16.60 1.38 -30.08
N GLU A 3 -17.29 0.40 -29.52
CA GLU A 3 -18.63 0.60 -28.95
C GLU A 3 -18.61 1.46 -27.67
N TYR A 4 -17.43 1.53 -27.03
CA TYR A 4 -17.18 2.24 -25.78
C TYR A 4 -16.27 3.47 -25.96
N LEU A 5 -16.38 4.39 -25.00
CA LEU A 5 -15.54 5.58 -24.84
C LEU A 5 -14.05 5.22 -24.73
N SER A 6 -13.21 5.88 -25.53
CA SER A 6 -11.76 5.76 -25.44
C SER A 6 -11.20 6.58 -24.28
N LYS A 7 -9.95 6.28 -23.87
CA LYS A 7 -9.26 7.05 -22.83
C LYS A 7 -9.09 8.53 -23.21
N GLU A 8 -8.95 8.82 -24.49
CA GLU A 8 -8.79 10.18 -25.02
C GLU A 8 -10.11 10.95 -24.94
N GLU A 9 -11.23 10.30 -25.26
CA GLU A 9 -12.57 10.87 -25.16
C GLU A 9 -12.95 11.13 -23.70
N ILE A 10 -12.62 10.21 -22.80
CA ILE A 10 -12.80 10.41 -21.35
C ILE A 10 -11.96 11.59 -20.84
N LYS A 11 -10.73 11.75 -21.36
CA LYS A 11 -9.87 12.89 -21.03
C LYS A 11 -10.46 14.19 -21.55
N GLN A 12 -11.02 14.18 -22.76
CA GLN A 12 -11.69 15.33 -23.36
C GLN A 12 -12.92 15.75 -22.56
N TRP A 13 -13.76 14.79 -22.13
CA TRP A 13 -14.89 15.04 -21.24
C TRP A 13 -14.45 15.69 -19.92
N ARG A 14 -13.42 15.14 -19.26
CA ARG A 14 -12.86 15.71 -18.01
C ARG A 14 -12.28 17.11 -18.18
N SER A 15 -11.75 17.42 -19.36
CA SER A 15 -11.23 18.75 -19.68
C SER A 15 -12.28 19.73 -20.18
N SER A 16 -13.48 19.23 -20.52
CA SER A 16 -14.57 20.08 -20.99
C SER A 16 -15.13 20.90 -19.83
N LEU A 17 -15.45 22.17 -20.11
CA LEU A 17 -16.19 23.03 -19.18
C LEU A 17 -17.71 22.79 -19.26
N GLU A 18 -18.14 21.85 -20.11
CA GLU A 18 -19.54 21.47 -20.25
C GLU A 18 -19.97 20.66 -19.01
N LYS A 19 -21.08 21.05 -18.38
CA LYS A 19 -21.66 20.32 -17.22
C LYS A 19 -22.50 19.14 -17.68
N ILE A 20 -21.95 18.28 -18.52
CA ILE A 20 -22.62 17.10 -19.06
C ILE A 20 -22.17 15.84 -18.34
N THR A 21 -23.07 14.88 -18.19
CA THR A 21 -22.71 13.58 -17.60
C THR A 21 -21.86 12.78 -18.58
N LEU A 22 -21.13 11.78 -18.07
CA LEU A 22 -20.35 10.87 -18.93
C LEU A 22 -21.28 10.11 -19.89
N GLU A 23 -22.52 9.85 -19.47
CA GLU A 23 -23.58 9.18 -20.25
C GLU A 23 -24.03 10.03 -21.42
N GLU A 24 -24.29 11.31 -21.19
CA GLU A 24 -24.66 12.27 -22.24
C GLU A 24 -23.52 12.47 -23.24
N PHE A 25 -22.28 12.53 -22.76
CA PHE A 25 -21.10 12.63 -23.61
C PHE A 25 -20.91 11.37 -24.48
N ALA A 26 -21.14 10.18 -23.92
CA ALA A 26 -21.12 8.92 -24.66
C ALA A 26 -22.23 8.90 -25.72
N ALA A 27 -23.46 9.28 -25.35
CA ALA A 27 -24.60 9.33 -26.25
C ALA A 27 -24.40 10.31 -27.42
N ARG A 28 -23.76 11.47 -27.16
CA ARG A 28 -23.39 12.45 -28.21
C ARG A 28 -22.38 11.90 -29.22
N LEU A 29 -21.47 11.05 -28.76
CA LEU A 29 -20.51 10.34 -29.62
C LEU A 29 -21.10 9.04 -30.22
N GLY A 30 -22.35 8.69 -29.91
CA GLY A 30 -22.99 7.45 -30.35
C GLY A 30 -22.40 6.19 -29.71
N LYS A 31 -21.73 6.33 -28.57
CA LYS A 31 -21.06 5.24 -27.85
C LYS A 31 -21.82 4.90 -26.57
N LYS A 32 -21.76 3.64 -26.17
CA LYS A 32 -22.33 3.19 -24.89
C LYS A 32 -21.26 3.26 -23.81
N ILE A 33 -21.70 3.43 -22.56
CA ILE A 33 -20.83 3.25 -21.40
C ILE A 33 -20.67 1.76 -21.15
N GLU A 34 -19.46 1.36 -20.75
CA GLU A 34 -19.18 -0.01 -20.33
C GLU A 34 -20.10 -0.33 -19.14
N GLU A 35 -21.11 -1.15 -19.39
CA GLU A 35 -21.93 -1.71 -18.32
C GLU A 35 -20.99 -2.42 -17.34
N ALA A 36 -21.29 -2.30 -16.05
CA ALA A 36 -20.43 -2.85 -15.00
C ALA A 36 -20.04 -4.30 -15.36
N LYS A 37 -18.74 -4.57 -15.35
CA LYS A 37 -18.20 -5.89 -15.66
C LYS A 37 -19.00 -6.93 -14.86
N PRO A 38 -19.49 -8.02 -15.50
CA PRO A 38 -20.25 -9.02 -14.79
C PRO A 38 -19.37 -9.63 -13.69
N THR A 39 -19.68 -9.32 -12.44
CA THR A 39 -19.00 -9.89 -11.28
C THR A 39 -19.47 -11.32 -11.09
N ASN A 40 -18.52 -12.25 -10.96
CA ASN A 40 -18.75 -13.62 -10.51
C ASN A 40 -18.65 -13.68 -8.97
N ASP A 41 -19.22 -12.69 -8.28
CA ASP A 41 -19.30 -12.68 -6.83
C ASP A 41 -20.60 -13.39 -6.42
N LEU A 42 -20.53 -14.21 -5.37
CA LEU A 42 -21.67 -14.92 -4.81
C LEU A 42 -22.78 -13.93 -4.40
N ILE A 43 -22.41 -12.78 -3.86
CA ILE A 43 -23.36 -11.74 -3.43
C ILE A 43 -24.15 -11.23 -4.65
N ASP A 44 -23.46 -10.92 -5.74
CA ASP A 44 -24.08 -10.46 -6.98
C ASP A 44 -24.95 -11.53 -7.64
N ILE A 45 -24.53 -12.80 -7.60
CA ILE A 45 -25.30 -13.92 -8.14
C ILE A 45 -26.61 -14.11 -7.37
N VAL A 46 -26.53 -14.04 -6.03
CA VAL A 46 -27.69 -14.14 -5.14
C VAL A 46 -28.64 -12.96 -5.35
N LEU A 47 -28.13 -11.72 -5.43
CA LEU A 47 -28.98 -10.55 -5.70
C LEU A 47 -29.60 -10.56 -7.10
N LYS A 48 -28.91 -11.09 -8.11
CA LYS A 48 -29.42 -11.20 -9.49
C LYS A 48 -30.39 -12.37 -9.67
N GLY A 49 -30.63 -13.18 -8.63
CA GLY A 49 -31.61 -14.27 -8.63
C GLY A 49 -31.32 -15.38 -9.65
N LYS A 50 -30.09 -15.47 -10.16
CA LYS A 50 -29.70 -16.54 -11.10
C LYS A 50 -29.35 -17.79 -10.29
N PRO A 51 -30.07 -18.90 -10.43
CA PRO A 51 -29.74 -20.11 -9.69
C PRO A 51 -28.35 -20.59 -10.09
N VAL A 52 -27.48 -20.81 -9.09
CA VAL A 52 -26.19 -21.47 -9.27
C VAL A 52 -26.48 -22.94 -9.57
N VAL A 53 -26.67 -23.27 -10.83
CA VAL A 53 -26.66 -24.66 -11.27
C VAL A 53 -25.20 -25.01 -11.49
N SER A 54 -24.58 -25.67 -10.52
CA SER A 54 -23.26 -26.27 -10.72
C SER A 54 -23.38 -27.32 -11.81
N THR A 55 -22.62 -27.17 -12.89
CA THR A 55 -22.51 -28.18 -13.97
C THR A 55 -21.49 -29.28 -13.64
N GLU A 56 -21.14 -29.45 -12.36
CA GLU A 56 -20.34 -30.60 -11.96
C GLU A 56 -21.13 -31.91 -12.17
N PRO A 57 -20.49 -32.97 -12.67
CA PRO A 57 -21.14 -34.27 -12.76
C PRO A 57 -21.43 -34.75 -11.35
N GLU A 58 -22.70 -34.65 -10.98
CA GLU A 58 -23.33 -35.18 -9.78
C GLU A 58 -22.63 -36.48 -9.33
N TRP A 59 -21.88 -36.41 -8.21
CA TRP A 59 -21.27 -37.59 -7.61
C TRP A 59 -22.40 -38.51 -7.17
N LYS A 60 -22.79 -39.44 -8.03
CA LYS A 60 -23.76 -40.48 -7.70
C LYS A 60 -23.12 -41.37 -6.64
N GLN A 61 -23.41 -41.07 -5.37
CA GLN A 61 -23.18 -42.00 -4.28
C GLN A 61 -24.07 -43.22 -4.55
N ASN A 62 -23.50 -44.23 -5.18
CA ASN A 62 -24.18 -45.48 -5.43
C ASN A 62 -24.28 -46.20 -4.08
N HIS A 63 -25.41 -46.04 -3.39
CA HIS A 63 -25.64 -46.39 -1.98
C HIS A 63 -25.51 -47.91 -1.63
N ALA A 64 -24.97 -48.74 -2.53
CA ALA A 64 -24.93 -50.19 -2.35
C ALA A 64 -23.64 -50.86 -2.84
N GLU A 65 -22.54 -50.13 -3.02
CA GLU A 65 -21.26 -50.78 -3.34
C GLU A 65 -20.67 -51.44 -2.08
N ARG A 66 -20.36 -52.74 -2.16
CA ARG A 66 -19.66 -53.46 -1.08
C ARG A 66 -18.32 -52.76 -0.82
N ILE A 67 -17.93 -52.65 0.45
CA ILE A 67 -16.70 -51.95 0.88
C ILE A 67 -15.46 -52.42 0.09
N SER A 68 -15.39 -53.70 -0.28
CA SER A 68 -14.33 -54.25 -1.13
C SER A 68 -14.24 -53.61 -2.52
N ALA A 69 -15.37 -53.32 -3.17
CA ALA A 69 -15.42 -52.69 -4.48
C ALA A 69 -15.02 -51.21 -4.42
N ILE A 70 -15.37 -50.52 -3.33
CA ILE A 70 -14.94 -49.13 -3.07
C ILE A 70 -13.43 -49.09 -2.87
N ALA A 71 -12.88 -50.05 -2.12
CA ALA A 71 -11.44 -50.16 -1.88
C ALA A 71 -10.67 -50.44 -3.18
N GLU A 72 -11.15 -51.34 -4.02
CA GLU A 72 -10.52 -51.67 -5.31
C GLU A 72 -10.54 -50.46 -6.27
N ARG A 73 -11.68 -49.76 -6.39
CA ARG A 73 -11.79 -48.53 -7.20
C ARG A 73 -10.89 -47.40 -6.68
N ALA A 74 -10.78 -47.26 -5.36
CA ALA A 74 -9.89 -46.27 -4.76
C ALA A 74 -8.42 -46.60 -5.05
N TYR A 75 -8.04 -47.87 -4.94
CA TYR A 75 -6.68 -48.33 -5.22
C TYR A 75 -6.29 -48.16 -6.70
N GLU A 76 -7.20 -48.43 -7.64
CA GLU A 76 -6.96 -48.16 -9.07
C GLU A 76 -6.79 -46.68 -9.35
N ARG A 77 -7.66 -45.83 -8.78
CA ARG A 77 -7.56 -44.36 -8.94
C ARG A 77 -6.20 -43.84 -8.42
N GLU A 78 -5.74 -44.30 -7.26
CA GLU A 78 -4.43 -43.91 -6.73
C GLU A 78 -3.28 -44.41 -7.61
N ARG A 79 -3.40 -45.59 -8.23
CA ARG A 79 -2.39 -46.11 -9.17
C ARG A 79 -2.31 -45.31 -10.47
N GLU A 80 -3.44 -44.80 -10.96
CA GLU A 80 -3.48 -43.92 -12.14
C GLU A 80 -2.85 -42.56 -11.85
N ILE A 81 -3.10 -42.02 -10.65
CA ILE A 81 -2.59 -40.71 -10.22
C ILE A 81 -1.10 -40.77 -9.86
N ALA A 82 -0.65 -41.87 -9.24
CA ALA A 82 0.73 -42.07 -8.81
C ALA A 82 1.32 -43.33 -9.46
N PRO A 83 1.82 -43.24 -10.71
CA PRO A 83 2.34 -44.41 -11.43
C PRO A 83 3.61 -45.01 -10.82
N THR A 84 4.25 -44.35 -9.84
CA THR A 84 5.42 -44.90 -9.14
C THR A 84 5.36 -44.66 -7.62
N PRO A 85 5.73 -45.65 -6.79
CA PRO A 85 5.52 -45.62 -5.33
C PRO A 85 6.44 -44.66 -4.56
N PHE A 86 7.25 -43.85 -5.24
CA PHE A 86 8.13 -42.84 -4.62
C PHE A 86 7.98 -41.44 -5.21
N ALA A 87 6.97 -41.19 -6.05
CA ALA A 87 6.68 -39.85 -6.56
C ALA A 87 5.83 -39.04 -5.56
N ILE A 88 6.36 -38.79 -4.37
CA ILE A 88 5.91 -37.68 -3.52
C ILE A 88 6.42 -36.40 -4.20
N HIS A 89 5.67 -35.89 -5.18
CA HIS A 89 5.92 -34.55 -5.69
C HIS A 89 5.46 -33.53 -4.65
N LYS A 90 6.47 -33.11 -3.87
CA LYS A 90 6.64 -31.83 -3.18
C LYS A 90 5.46 -30.86 -3.33
N ILE A 91 4.85 -30.55 -2.19
CA ILE A 91 4.15 -29.32 -1.92
C ILE A 91 5.03 -28.16 -2.39
N HIS A 92 4.51 -27.38 -3.34
CA HIS A 92 5.17 -26.24 -3.97
C HIS A 92 5.16 -25.05 -2.99
N GLU A 93 6.10 -25.02 -2.06
CA GLU A 93 6.56 -23.76 -1.46
C GLU A 93 7.57 -23.14 -2.43
N GLU A 94 7.12 -22.23 -3.28
CA GLU A 94 8.00 -21.33 -4.02
C GLU A 94 8.12 -19.99 -3.30
N GLU A 95 9.12 -19.91 -2.41
CA GLU A 95 9.97 -18.72 -2.35
C GLU A 95 11.26 -19.03 -3.10
N THR A 96 11.46 -18.36 -4.23
CA THR A 96 12.70 -18.36 -5.01
C THR A 96 13.64 -17.23 -4.55
N PRO A 97 14.97 -17.34 -4.80
CA PRO A 97 15.98 -17.32 -3.74
C PRO A 97 16.97 -16.14 -3.81
N ALA A 98 17.65 -15.88 -2.70
CA ALA A 98 18.88 -15.09 -2.68
C ALA A 98 20.02 -15.86 -1.98
N LYS A 99 21.04 -16.26 -2.76
CA LYS A 99 22.36 -16.74 -2.31
C LYS A 99 23.39 -15.73 -2.85
N PRO A 100 24.33 -15.25 -2.01
CA PRO A 100 25.73 -15.72 -2.10
C PRO A 100 26.30 -15.96 -0.69
N GLU A 101 26.72 -17.18 -0.37
CA GLU A 101 28.10 -17.69 -0.50
C GLU A 101 29.13 -17.01 0.40
N ASN A 102 29.69 -17.86 1.24
CA ASN A 102 30.59 -17.67 2.36
C ASN A 102 32.03 -17.52 1.83
N THR A 103 32.87 -16.65 2.40
CA THR A 103 34.29 -16.95 2.74
C THR A 103 35.08 -15.75 3.32
N VAL A 104 35.69 -15.99 4.49
CA VAL A 104 37.03 -15.54 4.96
C VAL A 104 37.22 -14.12 5.53
N LYS A 105 37.41 -14.08 6.86
CA LYS A 105 38.32 -13.17 7.63
C LYS A 105 39.65 -13.94 7.85
N PRO A 106 40.84 -13.39 8.24
CA PRO A 106 41.03 -12.25 9.15
C PRO A 106 42.35 -11.42 9.01
N LYS A 107 42.63 -10.57 10.03
CA LYS A 107 43.88 -9.87 10.47
C LYS A 107 44.14 -8.47 9.90
N THR A 108 44.85 -7.53 10.55
CA THR A 108 45.07 -6.96 11.92
C THR A 108 45.96 -5.70 11.69
N GLU A 109 46.16 -4.85 12.72
CA GLU A 109 47.20 -3.79 12.90
C GLU A 109 46.84 -2.38 12.39
N LYS A 110 46.69 -1.31 13.20
CA LYS A 110 47.45 -0.62 14.28
C LYS A 110 48.44 0.48 13.80
N LYS A 111 48.25 1.66 14.42
CA LYS A 111 49.20 2.78 14.73
C LYS A 111 49.61 3.73 13.57
N ALA A 112 49.24 5.02 13.68
CA ALA A 112 50.05 6.15 14.23
C ALA A 112 50.73 6.91 13.06
N THR A 113 50.95 8.23 12.98
CA THR A 113 51.17 9.30 13.97
C THR A 113 51.29 10.64 13.18
N THR A 114 50.82 11.77 13.75
CA THR A 114 51.44 13.14 13.84
C THR A 114 52.28 13.71 12.66
N ALA A 115 52.26 15.00 12.25
CA ALA A 115 52.12 16.26 12.99
C ALA A 115 52.05 17.49 12.03
N LYS A 116 51.39 18.58 12.50
CA LYS A 116 51.76 20.04 12.47
C LYS A 116 52.20 20.67 11.13
N LYS A 117 51.79 21.87 10.69
CA LYS A 117 51.48 23.21 11.27
C LYS A 117 50.93 24.01 10.04
N SER A 118 50.13 25.10 10.06
CA SER A 118 50.01 26.25 10.95
C SER A 118 48.94 27.22 10.39
N THR A 119 48.13 27.84 11.28
CA THR A 119 47.68 29.27 11.30
C THR A 119 46.84 29.83 10.12
N VAL A 120 45.76 30.63 10.24
CA VAL A 120 45.12 31.38 11.34
C VAL A 120 43.78 31.99 10.83
N LYS A 121 42.74 31.93 11.69
CA LYS A 121 41.56 32.83 11.89
C LYS A 121 40.58 33.17 10.74
N LYS A 122 39.32 32.71 10.91
CA LYS A 122 38.15 33.60 11.01
C LYS A 122 37.03 32.90 11.83
N GLU A 123 36.80 33.39 13.04
CA GLU A 123 35.63 33.09 13.87
C GLU A 123 34.41 33.79 13.27
N VAL A 124 33.34 33.04 12.97
CA VAL A 124 31.95 33.39 13.29
C VAL A 124 31.21 32.06 13.56
N GLU A 125 30.49 32.06 14.66
CA GLU A 125 29.78 30.98 15.35
C GLU A 125 29.17 29.87 14.48
N ALA A 126 29.62 28.64 14.75
CA ALA A 126 28.85 27.44 14.50
C ALA A 126 27.68 27.38 15.51
N PRO A 127 26.42 27.15 15.10
CA PRO A 127 25.36 26.91 16.06
C PRO A 127 25.62 25.57 16.75
N LYS A 128 25.67 25.68 18.08
CA LYS A 128 25.91 24.66 19.09
C LYS A 128 25.18 23.35 18.79
N THR A 129 25.96 22.33 18.47
CA THR A 129 25.67 20.94 18.79
C THR A 129 25.72 20.76 20.31
N GLN A 130 24.58 20.86 20.99
CA GLN A 130 24.39 20.30 22.33
C GLN A 130 22.89 20.25 22.68
N ASN A 131 22.39 19.02 22.93
CA ASN A 131 21.03 18.61 23.37
C ASN A 131 19.92 18.41 22.31
N LEU A 132 20.24 17.83 21.13
CA LEU A 132 19.22 17.49 20.10
C LEU A 132 18.82 16.00 20.04
N ARG A 133 19.24 15.16 21.00
CA ARG A 133 19.17 13.69 20.86
C ARG A 133 18.18 12.97 21.79
N GLU A 134 17.50 13.65 22.71
CA GLU A 134 16.66 12.96 23.70
C GLU A 134 15.14 13.05 23.46
N GLU A 135 14.63 13.99 22.68
CA GLU A 135 13.17 14.10 22.49
C GLU A 135 12.79 14.08 21.01
N VAL A 136 11.91 13.13 20.69
CA VAL A 136 11.28 12.87 19.39
C VAL A 136 12.04 11.85 18.53
N ARG A 137 12.09 10.60 19.02
CA ARG A 137 11.97 9.42 18.15
C ARG A 137 10.53 9.35 17.64
N VAL A 138 10.14 10.25 16.75
CA VAL A 138 8.97 10.00 15.91
C VAL A 138 9.37 8.92 14.92
N VAL A 139 8.88 7.71 15.16
CA VAL A 139 9.07 6.59 14.25
C VAL A 139 8.03 6.71 13.14
N PHE A 140 8.48 6.62 11.89
CA PHE A 140 7.59 6.66 10.74
C PHE A 140 7.38 5.25 10.20
N LYS A 141 6.12 4.86 10.03
CA LYS A 141 5.73 3.59 9.39
C LYS A 141 5.92 3.63 7.88
N LYS A 142 5.83 4.84 7.29
CA LYS A 142 5.88 5.05 5.84
C LYS A 142 6.47 6.43 5.53
N ALA A 143 7.13 6.54 4.38
CA ALA A 143 7.68 7.81 3.90
C ALA A 143 6.60 8.89 3.75
N LEU A 144 6.95 10.11 4.16
CA LEU A 144 6.12 11.30 4.00
C LEU A 144 6.24 11.81 2.56
N THR A 145 5.15 12.39 2.06
CA THR A 145 5.16 13.16 0.81
C THR A 145 5.69 14.57 1.06
N ASP A 146 6.19 15.27 0.04
CA ASP A 146 6.77 16.61 0.18
C ASP A 146 5.85 17.61 0.91
N ARG A 147 4.54 17.54 0.66
CA ARG A 147 3.55 18.39 1.33
C ARG A 147 3.38 18.03 2.81
N GLU A 148 3.32 16.74 3.12
CA GLU A 148 3.24 16.25 4.50
C GLU A 148 4.52 16.58 5.26
N GLN A 149 5.69 16.52 4.60
CA GLN A 149 6.96 16.90 5.19
C GLN A 149 6.96 18.37 5.60
N ARG A 150 6.50 19.29 4.74
CA ARG A 150 6.38 20.72 5.10
C ARG A 150 5.47 20.96 6.31
N VAL A 151 4.34 20.24 6.36
CA VAL A 151 3.42 20.31 7.51
C VAL A 151 4.09 19.77 8.78
N PHE A 152 4.78 18.63 8.67
CA PHE A 152 5.49 18.02 9.79
C PHE A 152 6.63 18.91 10.29
N ASP A 153 7.42 19.51 9.39
CA ASP A 153 8.50 20.44 9.74
C ASP A 153 7.94 21.66 10.49
N HIS A 154 6.77 22.17 10.08
CA HIS A 154 6.09 23.25 10.81
C HIS A 154 5.61 22.81 12.21
N PHE A 155 5.18 21.56 12.38
CA PHE A 155 4.86 21.01 13.70
C PHE A 155 6.10 20.80 14.57
N VAL A 156 7.23 20.38 13.97
CA VAL A 156 8.50 20.22 14.67
C VAL A 156 9.06 21.57 15.15
N GLN A 157 8.85 22.63 14.37
CA GLN A 157 9.20 24.00 14.78
C GLN A 157 8.29 24.51 15.92
N ASN A 158 7.06 24.01 16.00
CA ASN A 158 6.04 24.42 16.97
C ASN A 158 5.65 23.29 17.93
N LYS A 159 6.63 22.49 18.39
CA LYS A 159 6.38 21.42 19.39
C LYS A 159 5.76 21.98 20.66
N GLY A 160 4.75 21.28 21.19
CA GLY A 160 4.00 21.69 22.38
C GLY A 160 3.12 22.94 22.20
N LYS A 161 3.05 23.53 20.99
CA LYS A 161 2.14 24.63 20.67
C LYS A 161 0.99 24.16 19.81
N ILE A 162 -0.15 24.81 19.96
CA ILE A 162 -1.33 24.56 19.15
C ILE A 162 -1.14 25.21 17.78
N VAL A 163 -1.07 24.38 16.73
CA VAL A 163 -1.04 24.84 15.34
C VAL A 163 -2.46 24.77 14.77
N TYR A 164 -2.96 25.89 14.25
CA TYR A 164 -4.31 25.95 13.70
C TYR A 164 -4.35 25.50 12.24
N ALA A 165 -5.47 24.89 11.84
CA ALA A 165 -5.71 24.52 10.45
C ALA A 165 -5.69 25.72 9.49
N LYS A 166 -6.01 26.93 9.97
CA LYS A 166 -5.94 28.17 9.19
C LYS A 166 -4.51 28.47 8.75
N ASP A 167 -3.54 28.29 9.63
CA ASP A 167 -2.14 28.62 9.37
C ASP A 167 -1.49 27.56 8.47
N LEU A 168 -1.85 26.29 8.67
CA LEU A 168 -1.45 25.19 7.78
C LEU A 168 -2.00 25.33 6.36
N ALA A 169 -3.25 25.81 6.23
CA ALA A 169 -3.86 26.09 4.94
C ALA A 169 -3.11 27.19 4.20
N ALA A 170 -2.72 28.26 4.90
CA ALA A 170 -1.92 29.35 4.34
C ALA A 170 -0.53 28.86 3.91
N LEU A 171 0.13 28.02 4.71
CA LEU A 171 1.45 27.45 4.39
C LEU A 171 1.42 26.56 3.15
N LEU A 172 0.35 25.78 2.98
CA LEU A 172 0.20 24.87 1.84
C LEU A 172 -0.43 25.51 0.61
N GLU A 173 -0.94 26.76 0.71
CA GLU A 173 -1.75 27.41 -0.32
C GLU A 173 -2.98 26.58 -0.75
N LEU A 174 -3.54 25.82 0.20
CA LEU A 174 -4.70 24.95 -0.04
C LEU A 174 -5.91 25.39 0.79
N PRO A 175 -7.15 25.12 0.32
CA PRO A 175 -8.35 25.30 1.13
C PRO A 175 -8.26 24.53 2.45
N ARG A 176 -8.86 25.09 3.50
CA ARG A 176 -8.85 24.54 4.87
C ARG A 176 -9.38 23.10 4.94
N ASP A 177 -10.31 22.73 4.07
CA ASP A 177 -10.91 21.39 4.05
C ASP A 177 -9.89 20.28 3.75
N TYR A 178 -8.85 20.59 2.99
CA TYR A 178 -7.80 19.61 2.67
C TYR A 178 -6.81 19.39 3.82
N VAL A 179 -6.70 20.33 4.77
CA VAL A 179 -5.76 20.22 5.90
C VAL A 179 -6.06 18.99 6.76
N TYR A 180 -7.33 18.73 7.05
CA TYR A 180 -7.74 17.57 7.83
C TYR A 180 -7.35 16.24 7.17
N LYS A 181 -7.43 16.17 5.82
CA LYS A 181 -7.01 14.98 5.07
C LYS A 181 -5.51 14.73 5.23
N TYR A 182 -4.69 15.77 5.15
CA TYR A 182 -3.24 15.64 5.33
C TYR A 182 -2.86 15.30 6.77
N ILE A 183 -3.57 15.83 7.76
CA ILE A 183 -3.34 15.50 9.17
C ILE A 183 -3.75 14.05 9.45
N LYS A 184 -4.86 13.57 8.89
CA LYS A 184 -5.26 12.16 8.96
C LYS A 184 -4.19 11.25 8.36
N ASN A 185 -3.63 11.62 7.21
CA ASN A 185 -2.56 10.85 6.57
C ASN A 185 -1.27 10.88 7.39
N LEU A 186 -0.88 12.04 7.93
CA LEU A 186 0.29 12.19 8.81
C LEU A 186 0.17 11.29 10.05
N ARG A 187 -0.99 11.24 10.69
CA ARG A 187 -1.27 10.33 11.82
C ARG A 187 -1.14 8.86 11.45
N ALA A 188 -1.58 8.49 10.25
CA ALA A 188 -1.43 7.11 9.78
C ALA A 188 0.04 6.73 9.51
N LYS A 189 0.90 7.72 9.21
CA LYS A 189 2.32 7.52 8.89
C LYS A 189 3.24 7.64 10.10
N ILE A 190 2.87 8.45 11.09
CA ILE A 190 3.56 8.59 12.37
C ILE A 190 3.14 7.45 13.28
N GLU A 191 4.10 6.80 13.92
CA GLU A 191 3.85 5.80 14.94
C GLU A 191 3.65 6.48 16.31
N GLY A 192 2.57 6.11 17.00
CA GLY A 192 2.19 6.65 18.29
C GLY A 192 1.19 7.80 18.22
N GLU A 193 0.70 8.22 19.38
CA GLU A 193 -0.26 9.33 19.55
C GLU A 193 0.43 10.70 19.66
N ASN A 194 1.53 10.89 18.92
CA ASN A 194 2.34 12.11 19.02
C ASN A 194 1.60 13.34 18.47
N LEU A 195 0.59 13.17 17.59
CA LEU A 195 -0.17 14.28 17.00
C LEU A 195 -1.63 14.29 17.49
N GLN A 196 -1.92 15.06 18.53
CA GLN A 196 -3.23 15.14 19.17
C GLN A 196 -4.07 16.31 18.64
N ASN A 197 -5.39 16.21 18.81
CA ASN A 197 -6.30 17.33 18.58
C ASN A 197 -6.25 18.27 19.78
N ALA A 198 -6.22 19.56 19.51
CA ALA A 198 -6.33 20.61 20.50
C ALA A 198 -7.62 21.41 20.29
N ASP A 199 -7.83 22.41 21.14
CA ASP A 199 -9.04 23.23 21.11
C ASP A 199 -9.22 23.99 19.79
N LYS A 200 -10.49 24.22 19.42
CA LYS A 200 -10.91 25.03 18.27
C LYS A 200 -10.34 24.55 16.92
N GLY A 201 -10.15 23.25 16.76
CA GLY A 201 -9.63 22.66 15.50
C GLY A 201 -8.13 22.87 15.30
N GLY A 202 -7.40 23.10 16.39
CA GLY A 202 -5.94 23.08 16.41
C GLY A 202 -5.38 21.67 16.57
N PHE A 203 -4.09 21.53 16.34
CA PHE A 203 -3.34 20.28 16.45
C PHE A 203 -2.05 20.53 17.22
N ILE A 204 -1.68 19.58 18.06
CA ILE A 204 -0.47 19.66 18.88
C ILE A 204 0.40 18.43 18.65
N LEU A 205 1.69 18.68 18.43
CA LEU A 205 2.71 17.64 18.38
C LEU A 205 3.39 17.57 19.75
N ASN A 206 3.23 16.45 20.43
CA ASN A 206 3.88 16.11 21.70
C ASN A 206 5.27 15.50 21.46
#